data_AF-A0A7Y3AQK8-F1
#
_entry.id   AF-A0A7Y3AQK8-F1
#
_cell.length_a   1.000
_cell.length_b   1.000
_cell.length_c   1.000
_cell.angle_alpha   90.00
_cell.angle_beta   90.00
_cell.angle_gamma   90.00
#
_symmetry.space_group_name_H-M   'P 1'
#
loop_
_entity.id
_entity.type
_entity.pdbx_description
1 polymer ?
#
loop_
_entity_poly.entity_id
_entity_poly.type
_entity_poly.pdbx_seq_one_letter_code
_entity_poly.pdbx_strand_id
1 'polypeptide(L)'
;MKTRFLLLPPILLTASLASAPARALETDQFYAWGKPIDDSSQYLNAWVQLQFEFTLDSISAGDSRDCESVVGKVQKRLQHSIYQPIELWILSSDLVDRIPRDPEADKDYRSNYLLAKTFTLDYGRLLQPSPTLQVNDIRFGSDKLAHFFSEGWWYYKHWKKNREELSEDALQHELFQFGVNLERWIQGTKMTGVFSPADLESNYQGFIFYRQLCHGEQPLLYRRAGRWHFSDSFDIGDYIQPEWDESWNPNVYSPMRWKNIRTTMAGYCPALDSDWVVQQRAHYAQQDTQTPTEKMILELVARGELPDPQDYDITSVCGQQL
;
A
#
# COMPACT_ATOMS: atom_id res chain seq x y z
N MET A 1 7.99 52.24 43.31
CA MET A 1 8.69 51.01 42.85
C MET A 1 8.05 49.79 43.50
N LYS A 2 7.11 49.12 42.83
CA LYS A 2 6.79 47.69 43.06
C LYS A 2 6.30 47.12 41.73
N THR A 3 7.21 46.45 41.03
CA THR A 3 7.01 45.83 39.73
C THR A 3 6.11 44.60 39.90
N ARG A 4 4.96 44.57 39.22
CA ARG A 4 4.13 43.36 39.12
C ARG A 4 4.74 42.46 38.03
N PHE A 5 5.28 41.32 38.43
CA PHE A 5 5.60 40.22 37.51
C PHE A 5 4.29 39.49 37.17
N LEU A 6 3.89 39.54 35.90
CA LEU A 6 2.89 38.65 35.32
C LEU A 6 3.56 37.29 35.08
N LEU A 7 3.20 36.30 35.89
CA LEU A 7 3.50 34.89 35.63
C LEU A 7 2.58 34.40 34.50
N LEU A 8 3.13 34.21 33.31
CA LEU A 8 2.51 33.40 32.26
C LEU A 8 2.54 31.92 32.69
N PRO A 9 1.45 31.15 32.52
CA PRO A 9 1.47 29.73 32.81
C PRO A 9 2.36 28.99 31.79
N PRO A 10 3.00 27.88 32.18
CA PRO A 10 3.78 27.07 31.26
C PRO A 10 2.83 26.45 30.24
N ILE A 11 2.97 26.85 28.97
CA ILE A 11 2.38 26.13 27.85
C ILE A 11 3.13 24.80 27.77
N LEU A 12 2.51 23.76 28.32
CA LEU A 12 2.85 22.37 28.03
C LEU A 12 2.60 22.16 26.54
N LEU A 13 3.65 22.25 25.74
CA LEU A 13 3.68 21.73 24.38
C LEU A 13 3.68 20.20 24.51
N THR A 14 2.50 19.61 24.76
CA THR A 14 2.28 18.22 24.43
C THR A 14 2.39 18.12 22.92
N ALA A 15 3.57 17.75 22.43
CA ALA A 15 3.73 17.24 21.07
C ALA A 15 2.94 15.94 21.02
N SER A 16 1.64 16.05 20.73
CA SER A 16 0.88 14.96 20.18
C SER A 16 1.59 14.57 18.90
N LEU A 17 2.35 13.47 18.96
CA LEU A 17 2.66 12.63 17.81
C LEU A 17 1.33 12.13 17.27
N ALA A 18 0.57 13.02 16.65
CA ALA A 18 -0.43 12.62 15.69
C ALA A 18 0.38 11.93 14.60
N SER A 19 0.20 10.62 14.47
CA SER A 19 0.66 9.88 13.31
C SER A 19 0.09 10.62 12.09
N ALA A 20 0.91 11.46 11.46
CA ALA A 20 0.56 12.07 10.19
C ALA A 20 0.23 10.91 9.24
N PRO A 21 -0.82 11.04 8.41
CA PRO A 21 -1.11 10.01 7.44
C PRO A 21 0.17 9.74 6.63
N ALA A 22 0.51 8.46 6.50
CA ALA A 22 1.57 8.04 5.60
C ALA A 22 1.25 8.62 4.21
N ARG A 23 2.23 9.25 3.58
CA ARG A 23 2.11 9.63 2.18
C ARG A 23 2.80 8.51 1.42
N ALA A 24 2.01 7.59 0.86
CA ALA A 24 2.56 6.58 0.00
C ALA A 24 3.16 7.22 -1.25
N LEU A 25 4.24 6.62 -1.71
CA LEU A 25 4.97 7.02 -2.90
C LEU A 25 4.28 6.41 -4.11
N GLU A 26 4.14 7.17 -5.18
CA GLU A 26 3.55 6.64 -6.42
C GLU A 26 4.56 5.72 -7.14
N THR A 27 4.05 4.75 -7.90
CA THR A 27 4.83 3.74 -8.63
C THR A 27 4.45 3.70 -10.12
N ASP A 28 5.26 3.02 -10.94
CA ASP A 28 5.00 2.80 -12.37
C ASP A 28 5.56 1.43 -12.81
N GLN A 29 4.69 0.42 -12.83
CA GLN A 29 5.03 -0.94 -13.23
C GLN A 29 5.26 -1.07 -14.74
N PHE A 30 4.78 -0.14 -15.57
CA PHE A 30 5.07 -0.14 -17.01
C PHE A 30 6.57 0.02 -17.27
N TYR A 31 7.24 0.84 -16.46
CA TYR A 31 8.70 0.99 -16.52
C TYR A 31 9.43 -0.33 -16.25
N ALA A 32 8.85 -1.24 -15.48
CA ALA A 32 9.43 -2.54 -15.16
C ALA A 32 9.17 -3.62 -16.22
N TRP A 33 8.23 -3.42 -17.15
CA TRP A 33 7.87 -4.44 -18.14
C TRP A 33 9.06 -4.99 -18.94
N GLY A 34 9.12 -6.31 -19.05
CA GLY A 34 10.17 -7.04 -19.78
C GLY A 34 11.55 -7.04 -19.09
N LYS A 35 11.73 -6.27 -18.01
CA LYS A 35 12.97 -6.28 -17.23
C LYS A 35 12.89 -7.40 -16.17
N PRO A 36 13.93 -8.23 -15.99
CA PRO A 36 13.92 -9.27 -14.97
C PRO A 36 13.86 -8.64 -13.57
N ILE A 37 13.17 -9.28 -12.63
CA ILE A 37 13.15 -8.96 -11.19
C ILE A 37 13.13 -10.31 -10.47
N ASP A 38 14.06 -10.52 -9.55
CA ASP A 38 14.09 -11.74 -8.74
C ASP A 38 12.95 -11.73 -7.69
N ASP A 39 12.45 -12.93 -7.39
CA ASP A 39 11.40 -13.12 -6.39
C ASP A 39 11.86 -12.68 -4.99
N SER A 40 11.09 -11.82 -4.35
CA SER A 40 11.42 -11.20 -3.07
C SER A 40 10.74 -11.87 -1.87
N SER A 41 9.96 -12.94 -2.07
CA SER A 41 9.10 -13.55 -1.05
C SER A 41 9.90 -13.94 0.19
N GLN A 42 11.03 -14.64 0.01
CA GLN A 42 11.87 -15.09 1.13
C GLN A 42 12.37 -13.92 1.99
N TYR A 43 12.72 -12.79 1.37
CA TYR A 43 13.30 -11.65 2.07
C TYR A 43 12.24 -10.82 2.77
N LEU A 44 11.07 -10.66 2.14
CA LEU A 44 9.93 -9.99 2.75
C LEU A 44 9.36 -10.79 3.92
N ASN A 45 9.23 -12.11 3.78
CA ASN A 45 8.83 -13.01 4.88
C ASN A 45 9.82 -12.93 6.04
N ALA A 46 11.12 -13.02 5.77
CA ALA A 46 12.15 -12.88 6.79
C ALA A 46 12.10 -11.50 7.48
N TRP A 47 11.85 -10.42 6.74
CA TRP A 47 11.73 -9.08 7.31
C TRP A 47 10.56 -8.98 8.28
N VAL A 48 9.38 -9.50 7.90
CA VAL A 48 8.19 -9.49 8.76
C VAL A 48 8.44 -10.35 10.00
N GLN A 49 8.90 -11.58 9.82
CA GLN A 49 9.24 -12.50 10.91
C GLN A 49 10.15 -11.82 11.93
N LEU A 50 11.21 -11.14 11.46
CA LEU A 50 12.15 -10.43 12.31
C LEU A 50 11.51 -9.27 13.09
N GLN A 51 10.57 -8.51 12.50
CA GLN A 51 9.87 -7.46 13.23
C GLN A 51 8.97 -8.01 14.35
N PHE A 52 8.34 -9.16 14.10
CA PHE A 52 7.58 -9.86 15.12
C PHE A 52 8.49 -10.39 16.22
N GLU A 53 9.53 -11.16 15.89
CA GLU A 53 10.49 -11.71 16.85
C GLU A 53 11.09 -10.63 17.76
N PHE A 54 11.58 -9.52 17.18
CA PHE A 54 12.08 -8.39 17.98
C PHE A 54 11.05 -7.83 18.96
N THR A 55 9.77 -7.79 18.55
CA THR A 55 8.70 -7.34 19.44
C THR A 55 8.44 -8.35 20.54
N LEU A 56 8.33 -9.63 20.19
CA LEU A 56 7.98 -10.69 21.12
C LEU A 56 9.08 -10.92 22.17
N ASP A 57 10.35 -10.82 21.78
CA ASP A 57 11.50 -10.88 22.68
C ASP A 57 11.53 -9.72 23.69
N SER A 58 11.01 -8.56 23.30
CA SER A 58 10.90 -7.39 24.19
C SER A 58 9.76 -7.51 25.22
N ILE A 59 8.84 -8.46 25.04
CA ILE A 59 7.71 -8.68 25.95
C ILE A 59 8.13 -9.68 27.01
N SER A 60 8.26 -9.22 28.27
CA SER A 60 8.58 -10.13 29.37
C SER A 60 7.47 -11.17 29.59
N ALA A 61 7.82 -12.28 30.25
CA ALA A 61 6.88 -13.31 30.67
C ALA A 61 5.89 -12.76 31.74
N GLY A 62 4.93 -11.95 31.31
CA GLY A 62 3.98 -11.25 32.18
C GLY A 62 3.35 -9.99 31.55
N ASP A 63 4.03 -9.34 30.60
CA ASP A 63 3.74 -7.95 30.16
C ASP A 63 2.63 -7.78 29.10
N SER A 64 1.97 -8.86 28.67
CA SER A 64 0.73 -8.77 27.91
C SER A 64 -0.02 -10.11 27.94
N ARG A 65 -1.26 -10.11 28.48
CA ARG A 65 -2.10 -11.32 28.45
C ARG A 65 -2.93 -11.41 27.18
N ASP A 66 -3.32 -10.29 26.58
CA ASP A 66 -4.21 -10.26 25.42
C ASP A 66 -3.44 -10.03 24.10
N CYS A 67 -3.99 -10.59 23.02
CA CYS A 67 -3.40 -10.56 21.68
C CYS A 67 -3.39 -9.15 21.10
N GLU A 68 -4.46 -8.37 21.32
CA GLU A 68 -4.60 -7.01 20.79
C GLU A 68 -3.49 -6.06 21.25
N SER A 69 -3.11 -6.15 22.52
CA SER A 69 -2.01 -5.39 23.09
C SER A 69 -0.67 -5.76 22.43
N VAL A 70 -0.45 -7.04 22.09
CA VAL A 70 0.74 -7.48 21.34
C VAL A 70 0.72 -6.94 19.91
N VAL A 71 -0.40 -7.06 19.20
CA VAL A 71 -0.58 -6.48 17.86
C VAL A 71 -0.26 -4.99 17.86
N GLY A 72 -0.77 -4.24 18.84
CA GLY A 72 -0.48 -2.82 18.98
C GLY A 72 0.99 -2.49 19.24
N LYS A 73 1.77 -3.40 19.84
CA LYS A 73 3.23 -3.24 19.99
C LYS A 73 3.96 -3.54 18.68
N VAL A 74 3.57 -4.61 17.98
CA VAL A 74 4.17 -4.98 16.69
C VAL A 74 3.91 -3.89 15.65
N GLN A 75 2.68 -3.38 15.60
CA GLN A 75 2.28 -2.35 14.65
C GLN A 75 3.14 -1.08 14.73
N LYS A 76 3.57 -0.69 15.93
CA LYS A 76 4.48 0.46 16.12
C LYS A 76 5.86 0.27 15.48
N ARG A 77 6.27 -0.97 15.19
CA ARG A 77 7.50 -1.28 14.45
C ARG A 77 7.27 -1.35 12.94
N LEU A 78 6.07 -1.73 12.52
CA LEU A 78 5.70 -1.84 11.12
C LEU A 78 5.35 -0.47 10.51
N GLN A 79 4.98 0.52 11.34
CA GLN A 79 4.61 1.86 10.90
C GLN A 79 5.60 2.94 11.35
N HIS A 80 5.86 3.89 10.45
CA HIS A 80 6.52 5.16 10.70
C HIS A 80 5.74 6.29 9.98
N SER A 81 6.24 7.53 9.99
CA SER A 81 5.56 8.70 9.41
C SER A 81 5.51 8.68 7.87
N ILE A 82 6.33 9.47 7.17
CA ILE A 82 6.23 9.62 5.71
C ILE A 82 6.69 8.34 4.99
N TYR A 83 7.91 7.87 5.29
CA TYR A 83 8.43 6.61 4.77
C TYR A 83 8.23 5.50 5.79
N GLN A 84 7.69 4.35 5.35
CA GLN A 84 7.51 3.21 6.22
C GLN A 84 8.83 2.44 6.44
N PRO A 85 9.01 1.75 7.59
CA PRO A 85 10.22 0.99 7.87
C PRO A 85 10.57 -0.03 6.79
N ILE A 86 9.56 -0.65 6.16
CA ILE A 86 9.79 -1.61 5.08
C ILE A 86 10.30 -0.94 3.80
N GLU A 87 9.75 0.22 3.42
CA GLU A 87 10.22 0.98 2.25
C GLU A 87 11.66 1.46 2.45
N LEU A 88 11.97 1.99 3.64
CA LEU A 88 13.34 2.39 3.98
C LEU A 88 14.31 1.21 3.94
N TRP A 89 13.88 0.05 4.42
CA TRP A 89 14.68 -1.16 4.35
C TRP A 89 14.90 -1.61 2.91
N ILE A 90 13.86 -1.67 2.08
CA ILE A 90 13.96 -2.02 0.64
C ILE A 90 14.92 -1.08 -0.09
N LEU A 91 14.81 0.23 0.13
CA LEU A 91 15.67 1.22 -0.52
C LEU A 91 17.14 1.17 -0.06
N SER A 92 17.39 0.64 1.14
CA SER A 92 18.73 0.57 1.76
C SER A 92 19.42 -0.80 1.64
N SER A 93 18.72 -1.79 1.08
CA SER A 93 19.16 -3.19 1.06
C SER A 93 19.33 -3.68 -0.37
N ASP A 94 20.34 -4.52 -0.61
CA ASP A 94 20.51 -5.23 -1.89
C ASP A 94 19.88 -6.63 -1.88
N LEU A 95 19.19 -6.99 -0.77
CA LEU A 95 18.51 -8.28 -0.65
C LEU A 95 17.23 -8.35 -1.48
N VAL A 96 16.53 -7.22 -1.63
CA VAL A 96 15.28 -7.14 -2.40
C VAL A 96 15.62 -6.59 -3.78
N ASP A 97 15.55 -7.47 -4.78
CA ASP A 97 15.71 -7.07 -6.17
C ASP A 97 14.51 -6.21 -6.59
N ARG A 98 14.80 -5.17 -7.37
CA ARG A 98 13.84 -4.10 -7.63
C ARG A 98 14.18 -3.32 -8.88
N ILE A 99 13.20 -2.60 -9.41
CA ILE A 99 13.41 -1.66 -10.50
C ILE A 99 12.90 -0.28 -10.09
N PRO A 100 13.72 0.77 -10.17
CA PRO A 100 15.13 0.81 -10.60
C PRO A 100 16.12 0.21 -9.57
N ARG A 101 17.25 -0.35 -10.04
CA ARG A 101 18.29 -1.00 -9.19
C ARG A 101 19.35 -0.05 -8.65
N ASP A 102 19.79 0.90 -9.48
CA ASP A 102 20.94 1.75 -9.21
C ASP A 102 20.60 3.25 -9.36
N PRO A 103 21.46 4.16 -8.85
CA PRO A 103 21.18 5.59 -8.89
C PRO A 103 21.04 6.18 -10.30
N GLU A 104 21.61 5.56 -11.34
CA GLU A 104 21.47 6.05 -12.71
C GLU A 104 20.12 5.61 -13.28
N ALA A 105 19.74 4.36 -13.06
CA ALA A 105 18.40 3.86 -13.37
C ALA A 105 17.32 4.64 -12.60
N ASP A 106 17.58 5.06 -11.34
CA ASP A 106 16.65 5.88 -10.56
C ASP A 106 16.46 7.29 -11.15
N LYS A 107 17.53 7.91 -11.67
CA LYS A 107 17.40 9.20 -12.38
C LYS A 107 16.59 9.05 -13.67
N ASP A 108 16.85 7.98 -14.42
CA ASP A 108 16.09 7.66 -15.64
C ASP A 108 14.61 7.44 -15.31
N TYR A 109 14.33 6.60 -14.31
CA TYR A 109 12.99 6.33 -13.80
C TYR A 109 12.27 7.62 -13.42
N ARG A 110 12.87 8.48 -12.58
CA ARG A 110 12.27 9.79 -12.19
C ARG A 110 12.00 10.73 -13.36
N SER A 111 12.71 10.57 -14.46
CA SER A 111 12.56 11.41 -15.66
C SER A 111 11.51 10.87 -16.63
N ASN A 112 11.23 9.57 -16.58
CA ASN A 112 10.45 8.87 -17.60
C ASN A 112 9.21 8.13 -17.07
N TYR A 113 9.07 7.94 -15.76
CA TYR A 113 7.90 7.27 -15.18
C TYR A 113 6.60 8.06 -15.46
N LEU A 114 5.44 7.39 -15.35
CA LEU A 114 4.13 7.94 -15.73
C LEU A 114 3.85 9.34 -15.17
N LEU A 115 4.28 9.63 -13.94
CA LEU A 115 4.05 10.91 -13.26
C LEU A 115 5.22 11.90 -13.41
N ALA A 116 6.27 11.59 -14.18
CA ALA A 116 7.44 12.46 -14.35
C ALA A 116 7.11 13.83 -14.97
N LYS A 117 6.09 13.88 -15.85
CA LYS A 117 5.74 15.05 -16.67
C LYS A 117 4.44 15.71 -16.22
N THR A 118 4.27 15.98 -14.93
CA THR A 118 3.08 16.68 -14.38
C THR A 118 3.28 18.21 -14.32
N PHE A 119 2.27 18.94 -13.83
CA PHE A 119 2.22 20.41 -13.86
C PHE A 119 3.25 21.08 -12.93
N THR A 120 3.51 22.37 -13.15
CA THR A 120 4.66 23.16 -12.64
C THR A 120 4.79 23.31 -11.12
N LEU A 121 3.83 22.81 -10.33
CA LEU A 121 3.80 22.87 -8.86
C LEU A 121 3.31 21.54 -8.27
N ASP A 122 3.77 20.41 -8.83
CA ASP A 122 3.46 19.09 -8.30
C ASP A 122 4.37 18.75 -7.11
N TYR A 123 3.88 18.99 -5.89
CA TYR A 123 4.56 18.60 -4.65
C TYR A 123 4.82 17.09 -4.54
N GLY A 124 4.10 16.26 -5.31
CA GLY A 124 4.35 14.81 -5.39
C GLY A 124 5.74 14.48 -5.95
N ARG A 125 6.32 15.35 -6.79
CA ARG A 125 7.67 15.17 -7.34
C ARG A 125 8.80 15.37 -6.33
N LEU A 126 8.50 15.88 -5.13
CA LEU A 126 9.48 16.01 -4.06
C LEU A 126 9.77 14.66 -3.38
N LEU A 127 8.89 13.68 -3.59
CA LEU A 127 9.04 12.33 -3.04
C LEU A 127 9.61 11.40 -4.12
N GLN A 128 10.53 10.53 -3.73
CA GLN A 128 11.07 9.50 -4.62
C GLN A 128 9.96 8.51 -4.98
N PRO A 129 9.72 8.19 -6.26
CA PRO A 129 8.74 7.17 -6.61
C PRO A 129 9.16 5.80 -6.08
N SER A 130 8.18 4.97 -5.74
CA SER A 130 8.43 3.62 -5.26
C SER A 130 9.02 2.74 -6.37
N PRO A 131 10.05 1.93 -6.06
CA PRO A 131 10.51 0.91 -6.98
C PRO A 131 9.50 -0.24 -7.10
N THR A 132 9.49 -0.90 -8.26
CA THR A 132 8.76 -2.14 -8.51
C THR A 132 9.54 -3.35 -7.99
N LEU A 133 8.84 -4.24 -7.30
CA LEU A 133 9.33 -5.50 -6.74
C LEU A 133 8.55 -6.67 -7.38
N GLN A 134 8.92 -7.91 -7.03
CA GLN A 134 8.17 -9.10 -7.43
C GLN A 134 8.02 -10.10 -6.27
N VAL A 135 6.82 -10.68 -6.10
CA VAL A 135 6.50 -11.79 -5.19
C VAL A 135 5.57 -12.74 -5.91
N ASN A 136 5.90 -14.03 -5.95
CA ASN A 136 5.11 -15.08 -6.59
C ASN A 136 4.66 -14.69 -8.01
N ASP A 137 5.61 -14.17 -8.80
CA ASP A 137 5.41 -13.65 -10.15
C ASP A 137 4.45 -12.44 -10.27
N ILE A 138 4.01 -11.85 -9.16
CA ILE A 138 3.22 -10.62 -9.11
C ILE A 138 4.12 -9.41 -8.86
N ARG A 139 3.96 -8.37 -9.68
CA ARG A 139 4.72 -7.13 -9.60
C ARG A 139 3.92 -6.02 -8.97
N PHE A 140 4.55 -5.26 -8.08
CA PHE A 140 3.90 -4.17 -7.38
C PHE A 140 4.95 -3.17 -6.89
N GLY A 141 4.52 -1.94 -6.59
CA GLY A 141 5.40 -0.93 -6.04
C GLY A 141 5.61 -1.14 -4.54
N SER A 142 6.80 -0.82 -4.01
CA SER A 142 7.07 -0.99 -2.58
C SER A 142 6.12 -0.21 -1.65
N ASP A 143 5.47 0.83 -2.17
CA ASP A 143 4.41 1.59 -1.51
C ASP A 143 3.20 0.72 -1.12
N LYS A 144 2.89 -0.33 -1.90
CA LYS A 144 1.79 -1.25 -1.56
C LYS A 144 2.03 -1.97 -0.23
N LEU A 145 3.28 -2.22 0.13
CA LEU A 145 3.64 -2.75 1.45
C LEU A 145 3.42 -1.71 2.56
N ALA A 146 3.68 -0.42 2.27
CA ALA A 146 3.36 0.65 3.21
C ALA A 146 1.85 0.73 3.47
N HIS A 147 1.04 0.66 2.41
CA HIS A 147 -0.43 0.55 2.47
C HIS A 147 -0.87 -0.63 3.33
N PHE A 148 -0.38 -1.83 3.01
CA PHE A 148 -0.65 -3.07 3.72
C PHE A 148 -0.40 -2.94 5.23
N PHE A 149 0.78 -2.46 5.65
CA PHE A 149 1.10 -2.39 7.08
C PHE A 149 0.48 -1.19 7.80
N SER A 150 0.35 -0.04 7.15
CA SER A 150 -0.07 1.21 7.80
C SER A 150 -1.55 1.49 7.69
N GLU A 151 -2.08 1.45 6.48
CA GLU A 151 -3.48 1.77 6.21
C GLU A 151 -4.36 0.55 6.47
N GLY A 152 -3.86 -0.66 6.20
CA GLY A 152 -4.49 -1.90 6.66
C GLY A 152 -4.71 -1.94 8.18
N TRP A 153 -3.80 -1.34 8.96
CA TRP A 153 -4.01 -1.17 10.40
C TRP A 153 -5.17 -0.22 10.73
N TRP A 154 -5.38 0.83 9.93
CA TRP A 154 -6.49 1.74 10.14
C TRP A 154 -7.83 1.08 9.79
N TYR A 155 -7.89 0.29 8.71
CA TYR A 155 -9.04 -0.55 8.41
C TYR A 155 -9.31 -1.51 9.58
N TYR A 156 -8.28 -2.17 10.11
CA TYR A 156 -8.42 -3.06 11.26
C TYR A 156 -8.95 -2.35 12.51
N LYS A 157 -8.43 -1.17 12.85
CA LYS A 157 -8.94 -0.37 13.98
C LYS A 157 -10.40 0.04 13.78
N HIS A 158 -10.76 0.40 12.56
CA HIS A 158 -12.12 0.78 12.20
C HIS A 158 -13.07 -0.41 12.35
N TRP A 159 -12.72 -1.55 11.74
CA TRP A 159 -13.42 -2.82 11.91
C TRP A 159 -13.60 -3.17 13.39
N LYS A 160 -12.53 -3.15 14.18
CA LYS A 160 -12.58 -3.52 15.60
C LYS A 160 -13.52 -2.63 16.41
N LYS A 161 -13.62 -1.35 16.08
CA LYS A 161 -14.51 -0.42 16.76
C LYS A 161 -15.98 -0.72 16.48
N ASN A 162 -16.30 -1.16 15.26
CA ASN A 162 -17.69 -1.27 14.79
C ASN A 162 -18.23 -2.72 14.75
N ARG A 163 -17.36 -3.74 14.84
CA ARG A 163 -17.73 -5.16 14.67
C ARG A 163 -18.73 -5.71 15.69
N GLU A 164 -18.88 -5.08 16.85
CA GLU A 164 -19.85 -5.53 17.88
C GLU A 164 -21.25 -4.94 17.65
N GLU A 165 -21.34 -3.85 16.88
CA GLU A 165 -22.58 -3.10 16.67
C GLU A 165 -23.20 -3.36 15.29
N LEU A 166 -22.40 -3.72 14.30
CA LEU A 166 -22.82 -3.89 12.91
C LEU A 166 -22.91 -5.38 12.51
N SER A 167 -23.84 -5.70 11.61
CA SER A 167 -23.81 -6.99 10.91
C SER A 167 -22.57 -7.08 10.00
N GLU A 168 -22.19 -8.29 9.59
CA GLU A 168 -21.03 -8.48 8.69
C GLU A 168 -21.17 -7.68 7.39
N ASP A 169 -22.33 -7.71 6.75
CA ASP A 169 -22.60 -6.93 5.53
C ASP A 169 -22.47 -5.42 5.75
N ALA A 170 -23.00 -4.92 6.89
CA ALA A 170 -22.94 -3.50 7.22
C ALA A 170 -21.51 -3.06 7.56
N LEU A 171 -20.74 -3.92 8.23
CA LEU A 171 -19.35 -3.69 8.58
C LEU A 171 -18.44 -3.70 7.34
N GLN A 172 -18.73 -4.61 6.40
CA GLN A 172 -18.08 -4.65 5.11
C GLN A 172 -18.35 -3.34 4.34
N HIS A 173 -19.61 -2.93 4.23
CA HIS A 173 -19.96 -1.65 3.60
C HIS A 173 -19.33 -0.44 4.31
N GLU A 174 -19.20 -0.46 5.63
CA GLU A 174 -18.59 0.64 6.38
C GLU A 174 -17.06 0.73 6.17
N LEU A 175 -16.36 -0.41 6.24
CA LEU A 175 -14.93 -0.50 5.91
C LEU A 175 -14.64 0.02 4.51
N PHE A 176 -15.56 -0.25 3.59
CA PHE A 176 -15.49 0.17 2.21
C PHE A 176 -15.60 1.68 2.06
N GLN A 177 -16.61 2.28 2.68
CA GLN A 177 -16.75 3.74 2.72
C GLN A 177 -15.55 4.40 3.40
N PHE A 178 -15.02 3.80 4.47
CA PHE A 178 -13.81 4.26 5.11
C PHE A 178 -12.62 4.25 4.15
N GLY A 179 -12.41 3.16 3.42
CA GLY A 179 -11.33 3.02 2.45
C GLY A 179 -11.37 4.03 1.32
N VAL A 180 -12.53 4.18 0.66
CA VAL A 180 -12.73 5.16 -0.41
C VAL A 180 -12.52 6.58 0.10
N ASN A 181 -12.99 6.89 1.30
CA ASN A 181 -12.79 8.19 1.91
C ASN A 181 -11.32 8.42 2.29
N LEU A 182 -10.64 7.39 2.81
CA LEU A 182 -9.23 7.43 3.14
C LEU A 182 -8.39 7.74 1.91
N GLU A 183 -8.62 7.02 0.81
CA GLU A 183 -7.97 7.22 -0.48
C GLU A 183 -8.24 8.65 -1.01
N ARG A 184 -9.49 9.10 -0.96
CA ARG A 184 -9.88 10.47 -1.34
C ARG A 184 -9.36 11.57 -0.42
N TRP A 185 -8.94 11.26 0.81
CA TRP A 185 -8.45 12.24 1.80
C TRP A 185 -6.94 12.27 1.92
N ILE A 186 -6.29 11.12 1.94
CA ILE A 186 -4.84 10.95 2.14
C ILE A 186 -4.09 11.13 0.83
N GLN A 187 -4.50 10.40 -0.21
CA GLN A 187 -3.93 10.54 -1.54
C GLN A 187 -4.57 11.71 -2.26
N GLY A 188 -5.87 11.83 -2.09
CA GLY A 188 -6.61 12.98 -2.54
C GLY A 188 -6.54 13.12 -4.04
N THR A 189 -7.62 12.74 -4.70
CA THR A 189 -7.96 13.29 -6.02
C THR A 189 -7.94 14.85 -6.00
N LYS A 190 -8.01 15.48 -4.80
CA LYS A 190 -7.78 16.91 -4.55
C LYS A 190 -6.31 17.35 -4.35
N MET A 191 -5.40 16.47 -3.91
CA MET A 191 -3.97 16.79 -3.68
C MET A 191 -3.04 16.13 -4.71
N THR A 192 -3.06 14.81 -4.86
CA THR A 192 -2.30 14.10 -5.91
C THR A 192 -3.13 13.89 -7.16
N GLY A 193 -4.46 13.97 -7.16
CA GLY A 193 -5.23 13.78 -8.40
C GLY A 193 -5.15 12.36 -8.98
N VAL A 194 -4.76 11.38 -8.16
CA VAL A 194 -4.74 9.94 -8.44
C VAL A 194 -5.70 9.26 -7.45
N PHE A 195 -6.37 8.21 -7.89
CA PHE A 195 -7.11 7.27 -7.05
C PHE A 195 -6.65 5.87 -7.47
N SER A 196 -6.06 5.11 -6.55
CA SER A 196 -5.47 3.81 -6.85
C SER A 196 -6.33 2.66 -6.32
N PRO A 197 -7.00 1.89 -7.20
CA PRO A 197 -7.57 0.60 -6.86
C PRO A 197 -6.58 -0.36 -6.18
N ALA A 198 -5.31 -0.33 -6.61
CA ALA A 198 -4.27 -1.20 -6.07
C ALA A 198 -3.92 -0.86 -4.62
N ASP A 199 -3.99 0.42 -4.23
CA ASP A 199 -3.85 0.83 -2.83
C ASP A 199 -5.03 0.37 -1.97
N LEU A 200 -6.26 0.44 -2.49
CA LEU A 200 -7.42 -0.10 -1.80
C LEU A 200 -7.31 -1.61 -1.57
N GLU A 201 -6.84 -2.38 -2.57
CA GLU A 201 -6.60 -3.81 -2.39
C GLU A 201 -5.51 -4.06 -1.35
N SER A 202 -4.38 -3.36 -1.44
CA SER A 202 -3.27 -3.51 -0.48
C SER A 202 -3.69 -3.20 0.94
N ASN A 203 -4.50 -2.14 1.12
CA ASN A 203 -5.12 -1.78 2.40
C ASN A 203 -6.03 -2.88 2.94
N TYR A 204 -6.90 -3.42 2.08
CA TYR A 204 -7.83 -4.47 2.44
C TYR A 204 -7.09 -5.74 2.86
N GLN A 205 -6.07 -6.14 2.11
CA GLN A 205 -5.23 -7.29 2.45
C GLN A 205 -4.47 -7.09 3.76
N GLY A 206 -4.00 -5.87 4.02
CA GLY A 206 -3.43 -5.49 5.31
C GLY A 206 -4.42 -5.66 6.46
N PHE A 207 -5.68 -5.29 6.25
CA PHE A 207 -6.76 -5.55 7.21
C PHE A 207 -6.95 -7.05 7.47
N ILE A 208 -6.98 -7.88 6.43
CA ILE A 208 -7.11 -9.34 6.56
C ILE A 208 -5.96 -9.90 7.39
N PHE A 209 -4.73 -9.48 7.11
CA PHE A 209 -3.54 -9.82 7.90
C PHE A 209 -3.71 -9.47 9.37
N TYR A 210 -4.05 -8.22 9.71
CA TYR A 210 -4.24 -7.81 11.10
C TYR A 210 -5.36 -8.57 11.81
N ARG A 211 -6.44 -8.92 11.09
CA ARG A 211 -7.51 -9.76 11.62
C ARG A 211 -7.02 -11.17 11.93
N GLN A 212 -6.25 -11.78 11.04
CA GLN A 212 -5.68 -13.12 11.20
C GLN A 212 -4.66 -13.22 12.33
N LEU A 213 -4.03 -12.11 12.75
CA LEU A 213 -3.14 -12.12 13.91
C LEU A 213 -3.82 -12.67 15.17
N CYS A 214 -5.07 -12.27 15.44
CA CYS A 214 -5.76 -12.64 16.69
C CYS A 214 -7.09 -13.39 16.49
N HIS A 215 -7.74 -13.22 15.33
CA HIS A 215 -9.12 -13.65 15.09
C HIS A 215 -9.24 -14.65 13.93
N GLY A 216 -8.12 -15.19 13.43
CA GLY A 216 -8.16 -16.30 12.47
C GLY A 216 -8.54 -17.62 13.14
N GLU A 217 -9.00 -18.60 12.36
CA GLU A 217 -9.21 -19.98 12.86
C GLU A 217 -7.91 -20.57 13.42
N GLN A 218 -6.79 -20.25 12.76
CA GLN A 218 -5.43 -20.45 13.24
C GLN A 218 -4.75 -19.08 13.34
N PRO A 219 -4.80 -18.43 14.51
CA PRO A 219 -4.22 -17.11 14.69
C PRO A 219 -2.71 -17.11 14.43
N LEU A 220 -2.23 -16.10 13.69
CA LEU A 220 -0.79 -15.96 13.44
C LEU A 220 -0.02 -15.56 14.70
N LEU A 221 -0.66 -14.89 15.67
CA LEU A 221 -0.12 -14.68 17.01
C LEU A 221 -0.78 -15.62 18.01
N TYR A 222 0.02 -16.45 18.66
CA TYR A 222 -0.48 -17.41 19.64
C TYR A 222 0.45 -17.54 20.85
N ARG A 223 -0.06 -18.14 21.93
CA ARG A 223 0.72 -18.39 23.15
C ARG A 223 1.08 -19.86 23.27
N ARG A 224 2.36 -20.13 23.52
CA ARG A 224 2.89 -21.47 23.83
C ARG A 224 3.90 -21.37 24.97
N ALA A 225 3.73 -22.22 25.99
CA ALA A 225 4.57 -22.23 27.20
C ALA A 225 4.70 -20.84 27.87
N GLY A 226 3.60 -20.08 27.92
CA GLY A 226 3.55 -18.77 28.55
C GLY A 226 4.13 -17.61 27.73
N ARG A 227 4.76 -17.88 26.58
CA ARG A 227 5.34 -16.88 25.67
C ARG A 227 4.48 -16.68 24.43
N TRP A 228 4.57 -15.51 23.83
CA TRP A 228 3.98 -15.21 22.52
C TRP A 228 4.89 -15.73 21.42
N HIS A 229 4.27 -16.22 20.35
CA HIS A 229 4.94 -16.70 19.14
C HIS A 229 4.20 -16.13 17.94
N PHE A 230 4.94 -15.91 16.86
CA PHE A 230 4.40 -15.62 15.54
C PHE A 230 4.50 -16.90 14.69
N SER A 231 3.48 -17.16 13.88
CA SER A 231 3.38 -18.41 13.14
C SER A 231 4.36 -18.47 11.99
N ASP A 232 5.10 -19.59 11.90
CA ASP A 232 5.95 -19.92 10.74
C ASP A 232 5.13 -20.18 9.46
N SER A 233 3.80 -20.24 9.58
CA SER A 233 2.87 -20.35 8.45
C SER A 233 2.58 -19.02 7.77
N PHE A 234 3.10 -17.89 8.28
CA PHE A 234 2.92 -16.60 7.63
C PHE A 234 3.69 -16.58 6.30
N ASP A 235 2.99 -16.24 5.23
CA ASP A 235 3.59 -15.91 3.94
C ASP A 235 2.96 -14.60 3.43
N ILE A 236 3.79 -13.61 3.10
CA ILE A 236 3.35 -12.35 2.50
C ILE A 236 2.70 -12.59 1.13
N GLY A 237 3.11 -13.66 0.43
CA GLY A 237 2.54 -14.07 -0.84
C GLY A 237 1.07 -14.44 -0.77
N ASP A 238 0.55 -14.83 0.41
CA ASP A 238 -0.88 -15.13 0.61
C ASP A 238 -1.78 -13.88 0.52
N TYR A 239 -1.18 -12.70 0.57
CA TYR A 239 -1.88 -11.41 0.56
C TYR A 239 -1.68 -10.61 -0.72
N ILE A 240 -0.68 -10.98 -1.52
CA ILE A 240 -0.32 -10.26 -2.75
C ILE A 240 -1.09 -10.90 -3.90
N GLN A 241 -1.90 -10.08 -4.56
CA GLN A 241 -2.73 -10.49 -5.69
C GLN A 241 -2.40 -9.62 -6.92
N PRO A 242 -2.74 -10.06 -8.15
CA PRO A 242 -2.51 -9.27 -9.37
C PRO A 242 -3.00 -7.82 -9.27
N GLU A 243 -4.04 -7.56 -8.46
CA GLU A 243 -4.63 -6.24 -8.25
C GLU A 243 -3.68 -5.24 -7.56
N TRP A 244 -2.52 -5.67 -7.06
CA TRP A 244 -1.47 -4.79 -6.55
C TRP A 244 -0.61 -4.15 -7.68
N ASP A 245 -0.68 -4.70 -8.89
CA ASP A 245 0.03 -4.19 -10.07
C ASP A 245 -0.81 -3.09 -10.76
N GLU A 246 -0.38 -1.83 -10.73
CA GLU A 246 -1.15 -0.73 -11.35
C GLU A 246 -1.15 -0.76 -12.88
N SER A 247 -0.34 -1.62 -13.50
CA SER A 247 -0.42 -1.91 -14.94
C SER A 247 -1.47 -2.98 -15.29
N TRP A 248 -2.00 -3.67 -14.27
CA TRP A 248 -3.12 -4.60 -14.35
C TRP A 248 -4.42 -4.01 -13.78
N ASN A 249 -4.33 -3.33 -12.64
CA ASN A 249 -5.42 -2.68 -11.91
C ASN A 249 -5.29 -1.15 -12.00
N PRO A 250 -5.82 -0.51 -13.06
CA PRO A 250 -5.42 0.83 -13.44
C PRO A 250 -5.90 1.90 -12.46
N ASN A 251 -5.08 2.92 -12.25
CA ASN A 251 -5.48 4.09 -11.47
C ASN A 251 -6.49 4.97 -12.22
N VAL A 252 -7.34 5.67 -11.46
CA VAL A 252 -8.18 6.75 -11.98
C VAL A 252 -7.49 8.09 -11.79
N TYR A 253 -7.36 8.86 -12.87
CA TYR A 253 -6.66 10.13 -12.87
C TYR A 253 -7.59 11.34 -13.00
N SER A 254 -7.27 12.42 -12.30
CA SER A 254 -7.89 13.72 -12.55
C SER A 254 -7.66 14.16 -14.01
N PRO A 255 -8.59 14.91 -14.64
CA PRO A 255 -8.44 15.33 -16.03
C PRO A 255 -7.13 16.06 -16.34
N MET A 256 -6.61 16.83 -15.36
CA MET A 256 -5.36 17.57 -15.52
C MET A 256 -4.14 16.65 -15.58
N ARG A 257 -4.11 15.59 -14.77
CA ARG A 257 -3.01 14.60 -14.79
C ARG A 257 -3.12 13.66 -15.98
N TRP A 258 -4.35 13.24 -16.28
CA TRP A 258 -4.60 12.24 -17.31
C TRP A 258 -4.01 12.63 -18.66
N LYS A 259 -4.08 13.91 -19.05
CA LYS A 259 -3.51 14.37 -20.32
C LYS A 259 -2.03 13.99 -20.50
N ASN A 260 -1.20 14.20 -19.48
CA ASN A 260 0.23 13.92 -19.57
C ASN A 260 0.53 12.45 -19.33
N ILE A 261 -0.17 11.81 -18.38
CA ILE A 261 -0.05 10.38 -18.11
C ILE A 261 -0.38 9.57 -19.35
N ARG A 262 -1.51 9.86 -20.01
CA ARG A 262 -1.90 9.23 -21.28
C ARG A 262 -0.81 9.35 -22.34
N THR A 263 -0.16 10.52 -22.42
CA THR A 263 0.93 10.74 -23.39
C THR A 263 2.17 9.91 -23.07
N THR A 264 2.52 9.77 -21.78
CA THR A 264 3.65 8.91 -21.36
C THR A 264 3.30 7.43 -21.52
N MET A 265 2.09 7.02 -21.09
CA MET A 265 1.56 5.66 -21.16
C MET A 265 1.51 5.14 -22.59
N ALA A 266 1.12 6.00 -23.55
CA ALA A 266 1.19 5.74 -24.98
C ALA A 266 2.58 5.27 -25.47
N GLY A 267 3.67 5.68 -24.82
CA GLY A 267 5.02 5.24 -25.13
C GLY A 267 5.25 3.74 -24.86
N TYR A 268 4.44 3.13 -23.99
CA TYR A 268 4.51 1.71 -23.67
C TYR A 268 3.62 0.83 -24.57
N CYS A 269 2.82 1.41 -25.47
CA CYS A 269 1.94 0.64 -26.36
C CYS A 269 2.67 -0.48 -27.15
N PRO A 270 3.87 -0.27 -27.72
CA PRO A 270 4.59 -1.34 -28.41
C PRO A 270 4.97 -2.53 -27.51
N ALA A 271 5.04 -2.33 -26.20
CA ALA A 271 5.39 -3.38 -25.25
C ALA A 271 4.22 -4.34 -24.98
N LEU A 272 2.97 -3.96 -25.28
CA LEU A 272 1.79 -4.82 -25.12
C LEU A 272 1.90 -6.13 -25.92
N ASP A 273 2.52 -6.07 -27.09
CA ASP A 273 2.73 -7.22 -27.97
C ASP A 273 4.01 -8.01 -27.65
N SER A 274 4.77 -7.60 -26.64
CA SER A 274 5.98 -8.34 -26.25
C SER A 274 5.62 -9.66 -25.58
N ASP A 275 6.41 -10.70 -25.86
CA ASP A 275 6.19 -12.04 -25.29
C ASP A 275 6.08 -12.01 -23.75
N TRP A 276 6.89 -11.18 -23.09
CA TRP A 276 6.86 -11.04 -21.64
C TRP A 276 5.54 -10.44 -21.14
N VAL A 277 5.06 -9.33 -21.73
CA VAL A 277 3.79 -8.69 -21.28
C VAL A 277 2.60 -9.59 -21.56
N VAL A 278 2.57 -10.25 -22.73
CA VAL A 278 1.49 -11.20 -23.09
C VAL A 278 1.43 -12.35 -22.08
N GLN A 279 2.57 -12.95 -21.73
CA GLN A 279 2.64 -14.03 -20.75
C GLN A 279 2.23 -13.56 -19.35
N GLN A 280 2.72 -12.39 -18.93
CA GLN A 280 2.41 -11.83 -17.62
C GLN A 280 0.90 -11.56 -17.46
N ARG A 281 0.28 -10.89 -18.44
CA ARG A 281 -1.16 -10.61 -18.39
C ARG A 281 -2.00 -11.88 -18.47
N ALA A 282 -1.57 -12.88 -19.24
CA ALA A 282 -2.23 -14.19 -19.27
C ALA A 282 -2.10 -14.94 -17.94
N HIS A 283 -0.98 -14.78 -17.24
CA HIS A 283 -0.76 -15.33 -15.90
C HIS A 283 -1.67 -14.65 -14.87
N TYR A 284 -1.71 -13.31 -14.85
CA TYR A 284 -2.61 -12.56 -13.98
C TYR A 284 -4.07 -12.92 -14.22
N ALA A 285 -4.52 -13.00 -15.47
CA ALA A 285 -5.89 -13.38 -15.80
C ALA A 285 -6.30 -14.79 -15.29
N GLN A 286 -5.34 -15.68 -15.01
CA GLN A 286 -5.62 -17.01 -14.44
C GLN A 286 -5.73 -16.98 -12.91
N GLN A 287 -5.11 -16.00 -12.26
CA GLN A 287 -5.10 -15.83 -10.81
C GLN A 287 -6.11 -14.81 -10.33
N ASP A 288 -6.48 -13.86 -11.18
CA ASP A 288 -7.48 -12.82 -10.93
C ASP A 288 -8.79 -13.49 -10.53
N THR A 289 -9.18 -13.19 -9.30
CA THR A 289 -10.49 -13.52 -8.78
C THR A 289 -11.11 -12.23 -8.32
N GLN A 290 -12.35 -11.99 -8.72
CA GLN A 290 -13.04 -10.75 -8.38
C GLN A 290 -13.00 -10.47 -6.87
N THR A 291 -12.15 -9.53 -6.46
CA THR A 291 -11.87 -9.23 -5.06
C THR A 291 -13.03 -8.44 -4.45
N PRO A 292 -13.13 -8.40 -3.11
CA PRO A 292 -14.10 -7.51 -2.46
C PRO A 292 -13.93 -6.05 -2.86
N THR A 293 -12.70 -5.57 -3.10
CA THR A 293 -12.46 -4.17 -3.48
C THR A 293 -12.87 -3.89 -4.92
N GLU A 294 -12.65 -4.83 -5.85
CA GLU A 294 -13.09 -4.70 -7.24
C GLU A 294 -14.61 -4.64 -7.36
N LYS A 295 -15.34 -5.48 -6.62
CA LYS A 295 -16.82 -5.43 -6.58
C LYS A 295 -17.31 -4.03 -6.21
N MET A 296 -16.68 -3.40 -5.23
CA MET A 296 -17.04 -2.06 -4.80
C MET A 296 -16.70 -1.00 -5.83
N ILE A 297 -15.55 -1.11 -6.48
CA ILE A 297 -15.15 -0.19 -7.53
C ILE A 297 -16.20 -0.23 -8.64
N LEU A 298 -16.62 -1.42 -9.06
CA LEU A 298 -17.71 -1.60 -10.02
C LEU A 298 -19.03 -0.96 -9.54
N GLU A 299 -19.37 -1.06 -8.25
CA GLU A 299 -20.54 -0.38 -7.67
C GLU A 299 -20.41 1.16 -7.67
N LEU A 300 -19.22 1.71 -7.40
CA LEU A 300 -18.97 3.15 -7.47
C LEU A 300 -19.08 3.66 -8.91
N VAL A 301 -18.54 2.90 -9.87
CA VAL A 301 -18.64 3.20 -11.30
C VAL A 301 -20.09 3.16 -11.76
N ALA A 302 -20.84 2.11 -11.40
CA ALA A 302 -22.25 1.97 -11.75
C ALA A 302 -23.12 3.12 -11.20
N ARG A 303 -22.73 3.70 -10.05
CA ARG A 303 -23.42 4.86 -9.45
C ARG A 303 -22.92 6.21 -9.96
N GLY A 304 -21.90 6.24 -10.82
CA GLY A 304 -21.28 7.47 -11.32
C GLY A 304 -20.49 8.24 -10.26
N GLU A 305 -20.11 7.57 -9.16
CA GLU A 305 -19.33 8.15 -8.06
C GLU A 305 -17.82 8.06 -8.30
N LEU A 306 -17.39 7.23 -9.26
CA LEU A 306 -16.01 7.07 -9.71
C LEU A 306 -16.01 6.85 -11.23
N PRO A 307 -15.13 7.53 -12.00
CA PRO A 307 -14.85 7.14 -13.39
C PRO A 307 -14.43 5.67 -13.50
N ASP A 308 -14.73 5.01 -14.61
CA ASP A 308 -14.30 3.63 -14.81
C ASP A 308 -12.76 3.56 -14.90
N PRO A 309 -12.07 2.81 -14.03
CA PRO A 309 -10.63 2.60 -14.14
C PRO A 309 -10.19 2.06 -15.51
N GLN A 310 -11.04 1.29 -16.19
CA GLN A 310 -10.75 0.74 -17.52
C GLN A 310 -10.61 1.83 -18.59
N ASP A 311 -11.20 3.02 -18.39
CA ASP A 311 -10.99 4.18 -19.28
C ASP A 311 -9.54 4.72 -19.22
N TYR A 312 -8.80 4.36 -18.16
CA TYR A 312 -7.42 4.76 -17.91
C TYR A 312 -6.41 3.62 -18.14
N ASP A 313 -6.89 2.44 -18.54
CA ASP A 313 -6.04 1.30 -18.87
C ASP A 313 -5.20 1.57 -20.13
N ILE A 314 -4.03 0.96 -20.20
CA ILE A 314 -3.15 1.06 -21.36
C ILE A 314 -3.80 0.53 -22.65
N THR A 315 -4.65 -0.51 -22.59
CA THR A 315 -5.34 -1.02 -23.77
C THR A 315 -6.32 0.02 -24.33
N SER A 316 -7.00 0.78 -23.47
CA SER A 316 -7.83 1.92 -23.84
C SER A 316 -6.99 3.05 -24.46
N VAL A 317 -5.79 3.33 -23.92
CA VAL A 317 -4.88 4.33 -24.49
C VAL A 317 -4.41 3.94 -25.89
N CYS A 318 -3.96 2.69 -26.07
CA CYS A 318 -3.39 2.20 -27.32
C CYS A 318 -4.47 1.96 -28.39
N GLY A 319 -5.68 1.54 -28.00
CA GLY A 319 -6.81 1.40 -28.91
C GLY A 319 -7.31 2.74 -29.49
N GLN A 320 -7.06 3.85 -28.80
CA GLN A 320 -7.37 5.21 -29.28
C GLN A 320 -6.24 5.84 -30.13
N GLN A 321 -5.14 5.13 -30.38
CA GLN A 321 -4.03 5.59 -31.23
C GLN A 321 -4.11 5.12 -32.69
N LEU A 322 -5.16 4.39 -33.06
CA LEU A 322 -5.43 3.96 -34.43
C LEU A 322 -6.25 4.99 -35.23
#